data_AF-W7SEJ5-F1
#
_entry.id   AF-W7SEJ5-F1
#
_cell.length_a   1.000
_cell.length_b   1.000
_cell.length_c   1.000
_cell.angle_alpha   90.00
_cell.angle_beta   90.00
_cell.angle_gamma   90.00
#
_symmetry.space_group_name_H-M   'P 1'
#
loop_
_entity.id
_entity.type
_entity.pdbx_description
1 polymer ?
#
loop_
_entity_poly.entity_id
_entity_poly.type
_entity_poly.pdbx_seq_one_letter_code
_entity_poly.pdbx_strand_id
1 'polypeptide(L)'
;MNGNVTYYFGHALTGQGVKHLYKEMMEEAELVYFLQGASTSKGSELLKELGYFYVKQGFAVEWFKHALLEEVVEAVYVKGCNRLYVWASEWGIGPTLLGTKHRVMSFYDCLEDIQLEKIGEQLAEAVQERTAWRDKCIAKLNQAIKLHDDWEVVTQSCMNWQALNEQVENLKSEVFQSIVLNKTGERTHRLLGTLTPRGAENTVESITKNISTRLMIKGKPGTGKSSLMKGLADEANARGLDAQIIWCGLDAGSVDMVIIPELNFCIFDSTEPHIFNPQDGRLGDKIFDIGQHCALTEEAELAIEEVRACYKEAMQDAMGYSKRYAEAEYTVRRLLDNCLSASLWREKTASLFERLTK
;
A
#
# COMPACT_ATOMS: atom_id res chain seq x y z
N MET A 1 -10.34 -17.52 19.89
CA MET A 1 -10.15 -17.66 18.42
C MET A 1 -8.91 -16.88 18.05
N ASN A 2 -8.05 -17.42 17.18
CA ASN A 2 -6.90 -16.66 16.66
C ASN A 2 -7.41 -15.49 15.81
N GLY A 3 -6.67 -14.39 15.81
CA GLY A 3 -6.92 -13.25 14.95
C GLY A 3 -6.66 -13.55 13.48
N ASN A 4 -6.96 -12.60 12.60
CA ASN A 4 -6.63 -12.68 11.19
C ASN A 4 -5.48 -11.72 10.84
N VAL A 5 -4.84 -11.99 9.71
CA VAL A 5 -3.81 -11.12 9.13
C VAL A 5 -4.31 -10.61 7.79
N THR A 6 -4.18 -9.30 7.58
CA THR A 6 -4.39 -8.66 6.28
C THR A 6 -3.08 -8.05 5.81
N TYR A 7 -2.65 -8.37 4.60
CA TYR A 7 -1.43 -7.80 4.02
C TYR A 7 -1.77 -6.55 3.21
N TYR A 8 -0.96 -5.51 3.39
CA TYR A 8 -0.89 -4.29 2.60
C TYR A 8 0.56 -4.02 2.21
N PHE A 9 0.80 -3.08 1.31
CA PHE A 9 2.14 -2.52 1.12
C PHE A 9 2.35 -1.33 2.07
N GLY A 10 3.53 -1.25 2.69
CA GLY A 10 3.91 -0.14 3.56
C GLY A 10 4.28 1.12 2.79
N HIS A 11 4.93 0.92 1.64
CA HIS A 11 5.23 1.97 0.69
C HIS A 11 5.02 1.50 -0.75
N ALA A 12 4.95 2.46 -1.66
CA ALA A 12 4.88 2.27 -3.10
C ALA A 12 5.98 3.06 -3.81
N LEU A 13 6.54 2.47 -4.85
CA LEU A 13 7.36 3.15 -5.85
C LEU A 13 6.42 3.78 -6.88
N THR A 14 6.20 5.09 -6.77
CA THR A 14 5.29 5.86 -7.63
C THR A 14 6.06 6.67 -8.67
N GLY A 15 5.38 7.18 -9.69
CA GLY A 15 5.95 8.13 -10.64
C GLY A 15 6.36 9.47 -10.00
N GLN A 16 5.90 9.77 -8.79
CA GLN A 16 6.24 10.97 -8.02
C GLN A 16 7.26 10.70 -6.90
N GLY A 17 7.81 9.47 -6.82
CA GLY A 17 8.79 9.06 -5.81
C GLY A 17 8.30 7.92 -4.91
N VAL A 18 8.95 7.75 -3.76
CA VAL A 18 8.51 6.76 -2.76
C VAL A 18 7.37 7.36 -1.94
N LYS A 19 6.21 6.68 -1.92
CA LYS A 19 5.03 7.10 -1.14
C LYS A 19 4.71 6.07 -0.06
N HIS A 20 4.36 6.53 1.13
CA HIS A 20 3.82 5.71 2.23
C HIS A 20 2.69 6.49 2.92
N LEU A 21 1.93 5.83 3.79
CA LEU A 21 0.76 6.42 4.49
C LEU A 21 0.88 6.36 6.02
N TYR A 22 2.10 6.26 6.53
CA TYR A 22 2.33 6.13 7.97
C TYR A 22 1.87 7.33 8.79
N LYS A 23 1.85 8.55 8.24
CA LYS A 23 1.36 9.74 8.98
C LYS A 23 -0.13 9.65 9.22
N GLU A 24 -0.88 9.26 8.19
CA GLU A 24 -2.32 9.00 8.25
C GLU A 24 -2.61 7.88 9.26
N MET A 25 -1.85 6.78 9.20
CA MET A 25 -2.00 5.68 10.17
C MET A 25 -1.64 6.06 11.61
N MET A 26 -0.74 7.03 11.82
CA MET A 26 -0.45 7.56 13.16
C MET A 26 -1.60 8.39 13.73
N GLU A 27 -2.39 9.03 12.88
CA GLU A 27 -3.60 9.75 13.29
C GLU A 27 -4.67 8.76 13.76
N GLU A 28 -4.85 7.67 13.01
CA GLU A 28 -5.76 6.54 13.33
C GLU A 28 -5.38 5.82 14.64
N ALA A 29 -4.08 5.71 14.94
CA ALA A 29 -3.60 4.94 16.08
C ALA A 29 -3.85 5.63 17.43
N GLU A 30 -4.28 4.85 18.42
CA GLU A 30 -4.32 5.24 19.84
C GLU A 30 -2.92 5.24 20.47
N LEU A 31 -2.01 4.39 19.98
CA LEU A 31 -0.63 4.31 20.43
C LEU A 31 0.30 3.97 19.27
N VAL A 32 1.38 4.74 19.12
CA VAL A 32 2.38 4.57 18.06
C VAL A 32 3.75 4.29 18.67
N TYR A 33 4.36 3.19 18.26
CA TYR A 33 5.76 2.86 18.53
C TYR A 33 6.63 3.17 17.32
N PHE A 34 7.46 4.20 17.46
CA PHE A 34 8.53 4.54 16.53
C PHE A 34 9.74 3.67 16.85
N LEU A 35 9.91 2.59 16.09
CA LEU A 35 11.11 1.77 16.14
C LEU A 35 12.14 2.42 15.22
N GLN A 36 13.25 2.90 15.79
CA GLN A 36 14.27 3.66 15.07
C GLN A 36 15.59 2.88 15.08
N GLY A 37 16.16 2.59 13.92
CA GLY A 37 17.44 1.90 13.85
C GLY A 37 17.92 1.78 12.41
N ALA A 38 19.05 1.10 12.23
CA ALA A 38 19.55 0.81 10.89
C ALA A 38 18.66 -0.22 10.17
N SER A 39 18.55 -0.11 8.85
CA SER A 39 17.80 -1.04 8.00
C SER A 39 18.40 -2.43 8.08
N THR A 40 17.82 -3.27 8.93
CA THR A 40 18.28 -4.63 9.26
C THR A 40 17.14 -5.61 9.00
N SER A 41 17.47 -6.88 8.77
CA SER A 41 16.44 -7.93 8.69
C SER A 41 15.81 -8.17 10.07
N LYS A 42 16.59 -7.95 11.14
CA LYS A 42 16.15 -8.10 12.53
C LYS A 42 14.98 -7.19 12.91
N GLY A 43 14.94 -5.95 12.41
CA GLY A 43 13.81 -5.04 12.61
C GLY A 43 12.49 -5.59 12.04
N SER A 44 12.54 -6.17 10.83
CA SER A 44 11.40 -6.85 10.21
C SER A 44 10.96 -8.08 11.00
N GLU A 45 11.91 -8.90 11.48
CA GLU A 45 11.61 -10.05 12.34
C GLU A 45 10.86 -9.63 13.61
N LEU A 46 11.30 -8.56 14.28
CA LEU A 46 10.63 -8.02 15.46
C LEU A 46 9.18 -7.60 15.14
N LEU A 47 8.96 -6.92 14.01
CA LEU A 47 7.62 -6.53 13.58
C LEU A 47 6.74 -7.77 13.33
N LYS A 48 7.26 -8.79 12.63
CA LYS A 48 6.56 -10.07 12.43
C LYS A 48 6.22 -10.74 13.77
N GLU A 49 7.17 -10.78 14.71
CA GLU A 49 6.95 -11.33 16.05
C GLU A 49 5.84 -10.60 16.81
N LEU A 50 5.82 -9.26 16.78
CA LEU A 50 4.76 -8.45 17.36
C LEU A 50 3.40 -8.76 16.70
N GLY A 51 3.36 -8.83 15.36
CA GLY A 51 2.15 -9.20 14.63
C GLY A 51 1.61 -10.56 15.06
N TYR A 52 2.47 -11.59 15.10
CA TYR A 52 2.07 -12.92 15.55
C TYR A 52 1.63 -12.96 17.02
N PHE A 53 2.29 -12.17 17.87
CA PHE A 53 1.94 -12.08 19.29
C PHE A 53 0.52 -11.56 19.50
N TYR A 54 0.08 -10.56 18.74
CA TYR A 54 -1.29 -10.04 18.81
C TYR A 54 -2.31 -10.94 18.10
N VAL A 55 -1.94 -11.58 16.99
CA VAL A 55 -2.80 -12.60 16.34
C VAL A 55 -3.13 -13.74 17.30
N LYS A 56 -2.14 -14.24 18.06
CA LYS A 56 -2.35 -15.31 19.07
C LYS A 56 -3.27 -14.87 20.21
N GLN A 57 -3.39 -13.58 20.47
CA GLN A 57 -4.33 -13.00 21.43
C GLN A 57 -5.71 -12.72 20.82
N GLY A 58 -5.91 -13.03 19.54
CA GLY A 58 -7.19 -12.90 18.85
C GLY A 58 -7.39 -11.57 18.12
N PHE A 59 -6.42 -10.67 18.10
CA PHE A 59 -6.55 -9.38 17.40
C PHE A 59 -6.38 -9.55 15.89
N ALA A 60 -7.16 -8.79 15.12
CA ALA A 60 -6.92 -8.62 13.69
C ALA A 60 -5.68 -7.73 13.51
N VAL A 61 -4.80 -8.09 12.59
CA VAL A 61 -3.52 -7.40 12.40
C VAL A 61 -3.28 -7.10 10.92
N GLU A 62 -2.94 -5.86 10.61
CA GLU A 62 -2.55 -5.41 9.28
C GLU A 62 -1.02 -5.40 9.19
N TRP A 63 -0.46 -6.10 8.20
CA TRP A 63 0.97 -6.22 7.96
C TRP A 63 1.35 -5.40 6.73
N PHE A 64 2.35 -4.54 6.88
CA PHE A 64 2.79 -3.63 5.83
C PHE A 64 4.10 -4.14 5.23
N LYS A 65 3.99 -4.71 4.03
CA LYS A 65 5.09 -5.33 3.29
C LYS A 65 5.97 -4.28 2.62
N HIS A 66 7.26 -4.57 2.53
CA HIS A 66 8.22 -3.80 1.74
C HIS A 66 8.00 -4.04 0.24
N ALA A 67 8.04 -2.98 -0.58
CA ALA A 67 7.81 -3.08 -2.03
C ALA A 67 8.86 -3.94 -2.74
N LEU A 68 10.13 -3.82 -2.32
CA LEU A 68 11.25 -4.51 -2.96
C LEU A 68 11.58 -5.90 -2.38
N LEU A 69 11.31 -6.12 -1.09
CA LEU A 69 11.83 -7.25 -0.34
C LEU A 69 10.66 -8.03 0.23
N GLU A 70 10.34 -9.16 -0.40
CA GLU A 70 9.11 -9.93 -0.12
C GLU A 70 8.96 -10.34 1.35
N GLU A 71 10.08 -10.63 2.01
CA GLU A 71 10.14 -11.07 3.40
C GLU A 71 10.22 -9.93 4.41
N VAL A 72 10.23 -8.67 3.98
CA VAL A 72 10.36 -7.54 4.89
C VAL A 72 8.99 -6.96 5.22
N VAL A 73 8.74 -6.81 6.53
CA VAL A 73 7.63 -6.08 7.10
C VAL A 73 8.18 -4.78 7.70
N GLU A 74 7.54 -3.67 7.37
CA GLU A 74 7.98 -2.32 7.73
C GLU A 74 7.16 -1.72 8.86
N ALA A 75 5.92 -2.19 8.97
CA ALA A 75 5.01 -1.83 10.05
C ALA A 75 3.98 -2.91 10.31
N VAL A 76 3.39 -2.84 11.50
CA VAL A 76 2.27 -3.67 11.92
C VAL A 76 1.25 -2.78 12.61
N TYR A 77 -0.01 -2.88 12.20
CA TYR A 77 -1.13 -2.19 12.85
C TYR A 77 -2.07 -3.23 13.48
N VAL A 78 -2.27 -3.13 14.79
CA VAL A 78 -3.12 -4.04 15.57
C VAL A 78 -4.49 -3.40 15.70
N LYS A 79 -5.49 -3.98 15.02
CA LYS A 79 -6.86 -3.49 15.06
C LYS A 79 -7.52 -3.85 16.39
N GLY A 80 -8.47 -3.03 16.82
CA GLY A 80 -9.24 -3.23 18.07
C GLY A 80 -8.59 -2.61 19.30
N CYS A 81 -7.26 -2.46 19.32
CA CYS A 81 -6.55 -1.61 20.28
C CYS A 81 -5.75 -0.48 19.60
N ASN A 82 -5.90 -0.33 18.27
CA ASN A 82 -5.37 0.76 17.46
C ASN A 82 -3.89 1.06 17.74
N ARG A 83 -3.05 0.02 17.74
CA ARG A 83 -1.61 0.14 17.98
C ARG A 83 -0.82 0.04 16.68
N LEU A 84 0.00 1.05 16.39
CA LEU A 84 0.92 1.04 15.26
C LEU A 84 2.36 0.81 15.76
N TYR A 85 3.04 -0.17 15.18
CA TYR A 85 4.48 -0.35 15.27
C TYR A 85 5.08 -0.09 13.90
N VAL A 86 5.99 0.87 13.77
CA VAL A 86 6.58 1.25 12.48
C VAL A 86 8.10 1.40 12.60
N TRP A 87 8.83 0.87 11.63
CA TRP A 87 10.27 1.09 11.48
C TRP A 87 10.53 2.49 10.90
N ALA A 88 10.53 3.50 11.76
CA ALA A 88 10.42 4.91 11.39
C ALA A 88 11.64 5.47 10.66
N SER A 89 12.84 4.94 10.92
CA SER A 89 14.10 5.46 10.37
C SER A 89 14.19 5.41 8.84
N GLU A 90 13.41 4.54 8.18
CA GLU A 90 13.39 4.42 6.72
C GLU A 90 12.49 5.46 6.03
N TRP A 91 11.53 6.04 6.76
CA TRP A 91 10.43 6.80 6.18
C TRP A 91 10.46 8.30 6.50
N GLY A 92 11.51 8.77 7.19
CA GLY A 92 11.62 10.19 7.56
C GLY A 92 10.46 10.68 8.42
N ILE A 93 9.82 9.78 9.18
CA ILE A 93 8.74 10.09 10.11
C ILE A 93 9.29 10.18 11.53
N GLY A 94 8.78 11.14 12.29
CA GLY A 94 9.20 11.40 13.66
C GLY A 94 8.00 11.59 14.60
N PRO A 95 8.20 11.38 15.91
CA PRO A 95 7.14 11.55 16.89
C PRO A 95 6.79 13.02 17.09
N THR A 96 5.52 13.39 16.95
CA THR A 96 5.01 14.73 17.25
C THR A 96 4.29 14.84 18.60
N LEU A 97 3.85 13.71 19.18
CA LEU A 97 3.05 13.62 20.40
C LEU A 97 3.77 12.83 21.51
N LEU A 98 5.02 13.22 21.80
CA LEU A 98 5.82 12.61 22.87
C LEU A 98 5.14 12.78 24.24
N GLY A 99 5.28 11.78 25.10
CA GLY A 99 4.65 11.76 26.42
C GLY A 99 3.16 11.41 26.43
N THR A 100 2.51 11.32 25.27
CA THR A 100 1.08 10.94 25.14
C THR A 100 0.93 9.62 24.41
N LYS A 101 0.63 9.62 23.10
CA LYS A 101 0.45 8.41 22.28
C LYS A 101 1.68 7.99 21.48
N HIS A 102 2.75 8.78 21.42
CA HIS A 102 3.97 8.37 20.72
C HIS A 102 5.01 7.81 21.70
N ARG A 103 5.57 6.65 21.37
CA ARG A 103 6.67 5.98 22.07
C ARG A 103 7.81 5.79 21.10
N VAL A 104 9.04 6.03 21.54
CA VAL A 104 10.24 5.88 20.70
C VAL A 104 11.10 4.79 21.30
N MET A 105 11.57 3.89 20.44
CA MET A 105 12.59 2.90 20.79
C MET A 105 13.67 2.95 19.73
N SER A 106 14.84 3.46 20.12
CA SER A 106 16.04 3.42 19.28
C SER A 106 16.66 2.03 19.29
N PHE A 107 17.39 1.65 18.25
CA PHE A 107 18.13 0.39 18.10
C PHE A 107 19.53 0.64 17.52
N TYR A 108 19.94 1.91 17.40
CA TYR A 108 21.28 2.25 16.91
C TYR A 108 22.38 1.80 17.89
N ASP A 109 22.09 1.79 19.18
CA ASP A 109 22.92 1.24 20.25
C ASP A 109 23.01 -0.29 20.23
N CYS A 110 22.21 -0.97 19.41
CA CYS A 110 22.38 -2.40 19.17
C CYS A 110 23.46 -2.72 18.12
N LEU A 111 24.03 -1.71 17.46
CA LEU A 111 25.13 -1.90 16.52
C LEU A 111 26.48 -1.84 17.24
N GLU A 112 27.38 -2.78 16.92
CA GLU A 112 28.73 -2.82 17.45
C GLU A 112 29.66 -1.92 16.63
N ASP A 113 30.16 -0.84 17.25
CA ASP A 113 31.02 0.18 16.61
C ASP A 113 32.22 -0.45 15.88
N ILE A 114 32.91 -1.40 16.52
CA ILE A 114 34.08 -2.08 15.94
C ILE A 114 33.72 -2.84 14.65
N GLN A 115 32.52 -3.41 14.55
CA GLN A 115 32.08 -4.09 13.33
C GLN A 115 31.67 -3.08 12.26
N LEU A 116 30.99 -2.00 12.66
CA LEU A 116 30.60 -0.92 11.75
C LEU A 116 31.82 -0.26 11.10
N GLU A 117 32.86 0.05 11.88
CA GLU A 117 34.12 0.64 11.37
C GLU A 117 34.77 -0.25 10.31
N LYS A 118 34.73 -1.57 10.46
CA LYS A 118 35.30 -2.52 9.49
C LYS A 118 34.56 -2.55 8.16
N ILE A 119 33.24 -2.35 8.17
CA ILE A 119 32.41 -2.42 6.96
C ILE A 119 32.09 -1.04 6.39
N GLY A 120 32.53 0.05 7.02
CA GLY A 120 32.06 1.41 6.74
C GLY A 120 32.18 1.83 5.27
N GLU A 121 33.32 1.57 4.63
CA GLU A 121 33.53 1.88 3.20
C GLU A 121 32.59 1.05 2.31
N GLN A 122 32.53 -0.26 2.53
CA GLN A 122 31.64 -1.16 1.78
C GLN A 122 30.16 -0.80 1.95
N LEU A 123 29.76 -0.41 3.16
CA LEU A 123 28.39 0.03 3.46
C LEU A 123 28.08 1.34 2.73
N ALA A 124 29.01 2.31 2.74
CA ALA A 124 28.83 3.57 2.05
C ALA A 124 28.65 3.38 0.53
N GLU A 125 29.45 2.51 -0.08
CA GLU A 125 29.32 2.13 -1.49
C GLU A 125 27.96 1.49 -1.79
N ALA A 126 27.53 0.52 -0.97
CA ALA A 126 26.22 -0.14 -1.15
C ALA A 126 25.05 0.84 -1.00
N VAL A 127 25.14 1.80 -0.06
CA VAL A 127 24.13 2.85 0.12
C VAL A 127 24.08 3.81 -1.07
N GLN A 128 25.23 4.18 -1.64
CA GLN A 128 25.29 5.00 -2.85
C GLN A 128 24.71 4.27 -4.06
N GLU A 129 25.08 3.00 -4.25
CA GLU A 129 24.54 2.17 -5.32
C GLU A 129 23.02 2.02 -5.21
N ARG A 130 22.53 1.70 -4.00
CA ARG A 130 21.09 1.64 -3.71
C ARG A 130 20.37 2.93 -4.13
N THR A 131 20.93 4.07 -3.75
CA THR A 131 20.35 5.39 -4.06
C THR A 131 20.31 5.61 -5.57
N ALA A 132 21.40 5.30 -6.28
CA ALA A 132 21.47 5.43 -7.73
C ALA A 132 20.45 4.55 -8.45
N TRP A 133 20.24 3.30 -8.01
CA TRP A 133 19.24 2.41 -8.61
C TRP A 133 17.81 2.83 -8.30
N ARG A 134 17.55 3.29 -7.08
CA ARG A 134 16.25 3.89 -6.70
C ARG A 134 15.91 5.06 -7.62
N ASP A 135 16.84 5.99 -7.80
CA ASP A 135 16.58 7.21 -8.56
C ASP A 135 16.34 6.90 -10.05
N LYS A 136 17.06 5.92 -10.63
CA LYS A 136 16.78 5.42 -11.99
C LYS A 136 15.41 4.75 -12.10
N CYS A 137 15.03 3.95 -11.10
CA CYS A 137 13.71 3.30 -11.05
C CYS A 137 12.58 4.34 -11.01
N ILE A 138 12.68 5.32 -10.09
CA ILE A 138 11.70 6.40 -9.96
C ILE A 138 11.64 7.25 -11.23
N ALA A 139 12.78 7.54 -11.87
CA ALA A 139 12.78 8.30 -13.13
C ALA A 139 12.01 7.58 -14.25
N LYS A 140 12.12 6.25 -14.34
CA LYS A 140 11.35 5.46 -15.31
C LYS A 140 9.87 5.34 -14.96
N LEU A 141 9.54 5.24 -13.67
CA LEU A 141 8.15 5.34 -13.22
C LEU A 141 7.54 6.73 -13.50
N ASN A 142 8.33 7.79 -13.37
CA ASN A 142 7.92 9.15 -13.74
C ASN A 142 7.64 9.29 -15.24
N GLN A 143 8.44 8.63 -16.08
CA GLN A 143 8.17 8.54 -17.51
C GLN A 143 6.89 7.74 -17.78
N ALA A 144 6.71 6.60 -17.11
CA ALA A 144 5.54 5.74 -17.28
C ALA A 144 4.24 6.45 -16.89
N ILE A 145 4.20 7.20 -15.77
CA ILE A 145 2.99 7.93 -15.38
C ILE A 145 2.61 9.03 -16.38
N LYS A 146 3.59 9.74 -16.96
CA LYS A 146 3.29 10.75 -18.00
C LYS A 146 2.68 10.12 -19.25
N LEU A 147 3.22 8.98 -19.69
CA LEU A 147 2.66 8.22 -20.80
C LEU A 147 1.26 7.69 -20.47
N HIS A 148 1.05 7.26 -19.22
CA HIS A 148 -0.26 6.85 -18.75
C HIS A 148 -1.26 8.02 -18.77
N ASP A 149 -0.87 9.22 -18.34
CA ASP A 149 -1.70 10.42 -18.39
C ASP A 149 -2.07 10.79 -19.84
N ASP A 150 -1.12 10.72 -20.78
CA ASP A 150 -1.38 10.94 -22.21
C ASP A 150 -2.39 9.93 -22.76
N TRP A 151 -2.30 8.65 -22.35
CA TRP A 151 -3.29 7.62 -22.68
C TRP A 151 -4.66 7.98 -22.08
N GLU A 152 -4.73 8.44 -20.83
CA GLU A 152 -5.99 8.84 -20.22
C GLU A 152 -6.71 9.93 -21.01
N VAL A 153 -5.98 10.94 -21.49
CA VAL A 153 -6.55 12.05 -22.29
C VAL A 153 -7.28 11.53 -23.52
N VAL A 154 -6.67 10.61 -24.27
CA VAL A 154 -7.31 10.02 -25.46
C VAL A 154 -8.56 9.26 -25.06
N THR A 155 -8.47 8.44 -24.02
CA THR A 155 -9.61 7.62 -23.57
C THR A 155 -10.77 8.48 -23.07
N GLN A 156 -10.48 9.54 -22.31
CA GLN A 156 -11.47 10.48 -21.76
C GLN A 156 -12.27 11.18 -22.88
N SER A 157 -11.65 11.45 -24.03
CA SER A 157 -12.33 12.08 -25.17
C SER A 157 -13.40 11.18 -25.82
N CYS A 158 -13.33 9.87 -25.58
CA CYS A 158 -14.25 8.86 -26.12
C CYS A 158 -15.35 8.43 -25.12
N MET A 159 -15.42 9.07 -23.96
CA MET A 159 -16.34 8.69 -22.88
C MET A 159 -17.73 9.31 -23.05
N ASN A 160 -18.77 8.48 -22.86
CA ASN A 160 -20.11 8.96 -22.56
C ASN A 160 -20.25 9.21 -21.04
N TRP A 161 -19.83 10.40 -20.61
CA TRP A 161 -19.85 10.81 -19.20
C TRP A 161 -21.25 10.83 -18.58
N GLN A 162 -22.28 11.16 -19.37
CA GLN A 162 -23.65 11.16 -18.88
C GLN A 162 -24.11 9.75 -18.51
N ALA A 163 -23.87 8.77 -19.38
CA ALA A 163 -24.23 7.37 -19.14
C ALA A 163 -23.44 6.79 -17.95
N LEU A 164 -22.15 7.12 -17.83
CA LEU A 164 -21.34 6.73 -16.67
C LEU A 164 -21.92 7.30 -15.36
N ASN A 165 -22.24 8.60 -15.34
CA ASN A 165 -22.78 9.24 -14.14
C ASN A 165 -24.11 8.59 -13.71
N GLU A 166 -24.99 8.27 -14.66
CA GLU A 166 -26.24 7.55 -14.37
C GLU A 166 -25.98 6.16 -13.77
N GLN A 167 -25.04 5.40 -14.34
CA GLN A 167 -24.63 4.10 -13.79
C GLN A 167 -24.09 4.21 -12.36
N VAL A 168 -23.30 5.26 -12.06
CA VAL A 168 -22.73 5.52 -10.73
C VAL A 168 -23.79 5.90 -9.71
N GLU A 169 -24.76 6.73 -10.07
CA GLU A 169 -25.86 7.10 -9.16
C GLU A 169 -26.78 5.91 -8.85
N ASN A 170 -27.00 5.03 -9.84
CA ASN A 170 -27.69 3.77 -9.63
C ASN A 170 -26.92 2.85 -8.67
N LEU A 171 -25.59 2.76 -8.82
CA LEU A 171 -24.73 2.01 -7.90
C LEU A 171 -24.80 2.55 -6.47
N LYS A 172 -24.70 3.87 -6.29
CA LYS A 172 -24.83 4.51 -4.95
C LYS A 172 -26.17 4.16 -4.32
N SER A 173 -27.25 4.21 -5.09
CA SER A 173 -28.59 3.86 -4.62
C SER A 173 -28.70 2.39 -4.20
N GLU A 174 -28.11 1.46 -4.95
CA GLU A 174 -28.09 0.02 -4.61
C GLU A 174 -27.26 -0.27 -3.36
N VAL A 175 -26.07 0.33 -3.26
CA VAL A 175 -25.10 0.07 -2.18
C VAL A 175 -25.54 0.66 -0.85
N PHE A 176 -25.95 1.95 -0.84
CA PHE A 176 -26.24 2.65 0.41
C PHE A 176 -27.71 2.57 0.82
N GLN A 177 -28.64 2.41 -0.12
CA GLN A 177 -30.07 2.37 0.13
C GLN A 177 -30.50 3.55 1.06
N SER A 178 -31.23 3.26 2.14
CA SER A 178 -31.63 4.23 3.16
C SER A 178 -30.70 4.28 4.39
N ILE A 179 -29.53 3.62 4.34
CA ILE A 179 -28.63 3.54 5.49
C ILE A 179 -28.03 4.92 5.79
N VAL A 180 -28.20 5.34 7.04
CA VAL A 180 -27.53 6.50 7.65
C VAL A 180 -27.27 6.15 9.11
N LEU A 181 -26.03 6.33 9.57
CA LEU A 181 -25.61 6.07 10.94
C LEU A 181 -25.51 7.40 11.71
N ASN A 182 -25.82 7.35 13.01
CA ASN A 182 -25.65 8.48 13.91
C ASN A 182 -24.21 8.57 14.45
N LYS A 183 -23.24 8.63 13.54
CA LYS A 183 -21.83 8.91 13.82
C LYS A 183 -21.21 9.66 12.65
N THR A 184 -20.05 10.26 12.87
CA THR A 184 -19.20 10.72 11.76
C THR A 184 -18.45 9.51 11.20
N GLY A 185 -18.49 9.33 9.88
CA GLY A 185 -17.69 8.30 9.22
C GLY A 185 -16.20 8.63 9.30
N GLU A 186 -15.37 7.61 9.49
CA GLU A 186 -13.91 7.75 9.48
C GLU A 186 -13.32 7.42 8.11
N ARG A 187 -12.30 8.17 7.71
CA ARG A 187 -11.47 7.85 6.53
C ARG A 187 -10.14 7.30 6.98
N THR A 188 -9.81 6.12 6.47
CA THR A 188 -8.50 5.49 6.69
C THR A 188 -7.81 5.24 5.36
N HIS A 189 -6.48 5.14 5.37
CA HIS A 189 -5.69 5.14 4.13
C HIS A 189 -4.70 3.98 4.09
N ARG A 190 -4.69 3.21 3.00
CA ARG A 190 -3.75 2.10 2.78
C ARG A 190 -3.22 2.08 1.34
N LEU A 191 -2.24 1.21 1.07
CA LEU A 191 -1.75 0.87 -0.27
C LEU A 191 -1.99 -0.62 -0.53
N LEU A 192 -2.54 -0.98 -1.69
CA LEU A 192 -2.75 -2.40 -2.05
C LEU A 192 -1.66 -3.00 -2.91
N GLY A 193 -0.90 -2.20 -3.65
CA GLY A 193 0.01 -2.69 -4.67
C GLY A 193 1.05 -1.66 -5.10
N THR A 194 2.07 -2.13 -5.79
CA THR A 194 3.18 -1.31 -6.31
C THR A 194 4.05 -2.11 -7.29
N LEU A 195 5.05 -1.46 -7.90
CA LEU A 195 6.09 -2.13 -8.66
C LEU A 195 7.06 -2.83 -7.71
N THR A 196 7.31 -4.12 -7.98
CA THR A 196 8.31 -4.94 -7.27
C THR A 196 9.37 -5.46 -8.26
N PRO A 197 10.44 -6.12 -7.78
CA PRO A 197 11.40 -6.82 -8.64
C PRO A 197 10.79 -7.92 -9.52
N ARG A 198 9.62 -8.46 -9.17
CA ARG A 198 8.91 -9.48 -9.97
C ARG A 198 7.88 -8.88 -10.94
N GLY A 199 7.73 -7.56 -10.93
CA GLY A 199 6.71 -6.84 -11.69
C GLY A 199 5.70 -6.16 -10.78
N ALA A 200 4.58 -5.72 -11.35
CA ALA A 200 3.48 -5.18 -10.56
C ALA A 200 2.90 -6.27 -9.66
N GLU A 201 2.74 -5.97 -8.37
CA GLU A 201 2.10 -6.87 -7.41
C GLU A 201 1.06 -6.13 -6.60
N ASN A 202 0.09 -6.88 -6.08
CA ASN A 202 -0.95 -6.36 -5.21
C ASN A 202 -1.33 -7.37 -4.12
N THR A 203 -2.16 -6.91 -3.19
CA THR A 203 -2.65 -7.67 -2.03
C THR A 203 -4.18 -7.76 -2.00
N VAL A 204 -4.86 -7.55 -3.14
CA VAL A 204 -6.33 -7.52 -3.25
C VAL A 204 -6.98 -8.77 -2.66
N GLU A 205 -6.42 -9.96 -2.91
CA GLU A 205 -6.95 -11.21 -2.35
C GLU A 205 -6.89 -11.23 -0.82
N SER A 206 -5.81 -10.72 -0.22
CA SER A 206 -5.69 -10.65 1.23
C SER A 206 -6.63 -9.61 1.83
N ILE A 207 -6.68 -8.42 1.23
CA ILE A 207 -7.50 -7.30 1.69
C ILE A 207 -8.98 -7.69 1.66
N THR A 208 -9.40 -8.31 0.57
CA THR A 208 -10.81 -8.62 0.33
C THR A 208 -11.23 -9.99 0.83
N LYS A 209 -10.34 -10.76 1.48
CA LYS A 209 -10.59 -12.17 1.87
C LYS A 209 -11.89 -12.38 2.63
N ASN A 210 -12.20 -11.49 3.59
CA ASN A 210 -13.38 -11.59 4.45
C ASN A 210 -14.52 -10.65 4.04
N ILE A 211 -14.44 -10.05 2.84
CA ILE A 211 -15.45 -9.13 2.34
C ILE A 211 -16.52 -9.88 1.55
N SER A 212 -17.79 -9.80 1.94
CA SER A 212 -18.85 -10.57 1.30
C SER A 212 -19.21 -10.06 -0.10
N THR A 213 -19.21 -8.74 -0.30
CA THR A 213 -19.62 -8.11 -1.56
C THR A 213 -18.42 -7.42 -2.21
N ARG A 214 -18.03 -7.89 -3.40
CA ARG A 214 -16.85 -7.38 -4.12
C ARG A 214 -17.24 -6.95 -5.53
N LEU A 215 -17.10 -5.67 -5.82
CA LEU A 215 -17.29 -5.14 -7.16
C LEU A 215 -15.95 -4.92 -7.86
N MET A 216 -15.78 -5.55 -9.02
CA MET A 216 -14.57 -5.49 -9.82
C MET A 216 -14.80 -4.54 -10.99
N ILE A 217 -14.19 -3.36 -10.95
CA ILE A 217 -14.37 -2.35 -11.99
C ILE A 217 -13.58 -2.76 -13.23
N LYS A 218 -14.25 -2.83 -14.38
CA LYS A 218 -13.59 -2.95 -15.70
C LYS A 218 -13.65 -1.62 -16.40
N GLY A 219 -12.50 -1.11 -16.83
CA GLY A 219 -12.43 0.13 -17.60
C GLY A 219 -10.99 0.52 -17.93
N LYS A 220 -10.76 1.08 -19.13
CA LYS A 220 -9.44 1.56 -19.57
C LYS A 220 -8.92 2.72 -18.66
N PRO A 221 -7.62 3.04 -18.66
CA PRO A 221 -7.12 4.29 -18.07
C PRO A 221 -7.96 5.51 -18.50
N GLY A 222 -8.21 6.45 -17.60
CA GLY A 222 -9.04 7.63 -17.90
C GLY A 222 -10.57 7.40 -17.93
N THR A 223 -11.10 6.21 -17.71
CA THR A 223 -12.56 5.94 -17.71
C THR A 223 -13.31 6.41 -16.44
N GLY A 224 -12.63 7.07 -15.49
CA GLY A 224 -13.26 7.63 -14.28
C GLY A 224 -13.30 6.70 -13.05
N LYS A 225 -12.57 5.58 -13.05
CA LYS A 225 -12.52 4.60 -11.93
C LYS A 225 -12.21 5.25 -10.57
N SER A 226 -11.13 6.02 -10.50
CA SER A 226 -10.69 6.71 -9.27
C SER A 226 -11.73 7.72 -8.78
N SER A 227 -12.33 8.49 -9.69
CA SER A 227 -13.38 9.46 -9.36
C SER A 227 -14.64 8.79 -8.81
N LEU A 228 -15.07 7.68 -9.42
CA LEU A 228 -16.17 6.85 -8.92
C LEU A 228 -15.89 6.39 -7.49
N MET A 229 -14.71 5.81 -7.25
CA MET A 229 -14.32 5.29 -5.93
C MET A 229 -14.27 6.39 -4.88
N LYS A 230 -13.65 7.55 -5.17
CA LYS A 230 -13.66 8.71 -4.28
C LYS A 230 -15.07 9.17 -3.96
N GLY A 231 -15.95 9.26 -4.97
CA GLY A 231 -17.35 9.62 -4.77
C GLY A 231 -18.13 8.62 -3.89
N LEU A 232 -17.83 7.33 -3.97
CA LEU A 232 -18.41 6.32 -3.05
C LEU A 232 -17.89 6.50 -1.62
N ALA A 233 -16.59 6.77 -1.43
CA ALA A 233 -16.05 7.05 -0.11
C ALA A 233 -16.64 8.34 0.49
N ASP A 234 -16.88 9.36 -0.33
CA ASP A 234 -17.55 10.59 0.07
C ASP A 234 -18.97 10.35 0.54
N GLU A 235 -19.76 9.61 -0.25
CA GLU A 235 -21.14 9.23 0.10
C GLU A 235 -21.21 8.39 1.37
N ALA A 236 -20.29 7.43 1.55
CA ALA A 236 -20.21 6.60 2.75
C ALA A 236 -20.03 7.47 4.00
N ASN A 237 -19.05 8.36 3.99
CA ASN A 237 -18.77 9.25 5.13
C ASN A 237 -19.92 10.21 5.42
N ALA A 238 -20.56 10.76 4.37
CA ALA A 238 -21.74 11.63 4.52
C ALA A 238 -22.91 10.93 5.22
N ARG A 239 -22.99 9.59 5.10
CA ARG A 239 -23.97 8.74 5.77
C ARG A 239 -23.49 8.19 7.12
N GLY A 240 -22.34 8.64 7.61
CA GLY A 240 -21.77 8.17 8.86
C GLY A 240 -21.17 6.77 8.79
N LEU A 241 -20.83 6.25 7.60
CA LEU A 241 -20.14 4.98 7.41
C LEU A 241 -18.63 5.21 7.25
N ASP A 242 -17.81 4.31 7.79
CA ASP A 242 -16.37 4.38 7.59
C ASP A 242 -16.01 4.00 6.15
N ALA A 243 -14.96 4.64 5.62
CA ALA A 243 -14.41 4.32 4.31
C ALA A 243 -12.89 4.15 4.40
N GLN A 244 -12.40 2.95 4.10
CA GLN A 244 -10.98 2.74 3.86
C GLN A 244 -10.69 2.99 2.38
N ILE A 245 -9.85 3.99 2.12
CA ILE A 245 -9.42 4.40 0.79
C ILE A 245 -8.04 3.80 0.54
N ILE A 246 -7.92 3.07 -0.57
CA ILE A 246 -6.68 2.42 -0.92
C ILE A 246 -6.12 3.03 -2.20
N TRP A 247 -4.96 3.65 -2.05
CA TRP A 247 -4.33 4.46 -3.08
C TRP A 247 -3.54 3.61 -4.09
N CYS A 248 -3.45 4.13 -5.30
CA CYS A 248 -2.71 3.50 -6.39
C CYS A 248 -1.20 3.49 -6.11
N GLY A 249 -0.56 2.40 -6.50
CA GLY A 249 0.88 2.20 -6.34
C GLY A 249 1.74 2.94 -7.36
N LEU A 250 1.16 3.37 -8.48
CA LEU A 250 1.86 4.09 -9.55
C LEU A 250 1.56 5.59 -9.52
N ASP A 251 0.28 5.96 -9.36
CA ASP A 251 -0.16 7.35 -9.24
C ASP A 251 -0.61 7.69 -7.82
N ALA A 252 0.14 8.57 -7.15
CA ALA A 252 -0.19 9.05 -5.83
C ALA A 252 -1.56 9.74 -5.73
N GLY A 253 -2.11 10.27 -6.83
CA GLY A 253 -3.40 10.95 -6.86
C GLY A 253 -4.59 10.01 -7.08
N SER A 254 -4.36 8.76 -7.49
CA SER A 254 -5.41 7.81 -7.86
C SER A 254 -5.75 6.82 -6.74
N VAL A 255 -7.00 6.36 -6.74
CA VAL A 255 -7.55 5.35 -5.83
C VAL A 255 -7.82 4.08 -6.62
N ASP A 256 -7.37 2.93 -6.11
CA ASP A 256 -7.56 1.62 -6.75
C ASP A 256 -8.60 0.76 -6.03
N MET A 257 -8.95 1.09 -4.78
CA MET A 257 -10.00 0.39 -4.03
C MET A 257 -10.63 1.27 -2.95
N VAL A 258 -11.92 1.04 -2.69
CA VAL A 258 -12.63 1.54 -1.51
C VAL A 258 -13.32 0.39 -0.80
N ILE A 259 -13.24 0.38 0.53
CA ILE A 259 -13.90 -0.59 1.40
C ILE A 259 -14.82 0.16 2.36
N ILE A 260 -16.04 -0.34 2.52
CA ILE A 260 -17.04 0.17 3.46
C ILE A 260 -17.35 -0.97 4.44
N PRO A 261 -16.67 -1.02 5.60
CA PRO A 261 -16.71 -2.17 6.50
C PRO A 261 -18.12 -2.52 6.99
N GLU A 262 -18.92 -1.53 7.36
CA GLU A 262 -20.27 -1.70 7.88
C GLU A 262 -21.23 -2.34 6.86
N LEU A 263 -20.95 -2.16 5.56
CA LEU A 263 -21.71 -2.77 4.47
C LEU A 263 -21.11 -4.10 4.01
N ASN A 264 -19.97 -4.51 4.59
CA ASN A 264 -19.20 -5.67 4.14
C ASN A 264 -18.97 -5.66 2.61
N PHE A 265 -18.61 -4.48 2.12
CA PHE A 265 -18.54 -4.13 0.71
C PHE A 265 -17.17 -3.59 0.34
N CYS A 266 -16.65 -3.99 -0.82
CA CYS A 266 -15.55 -3.29 -1.46
C CYS A 266 -15.77 -3.18 -2.97
N ILE A 267 -15.15 -2.17 -3.54
CA ILE A 267 -15.05 -1.97 -4.98
C ILE A 267 -13.61 -1.63 -5.33
N PHE A 268 -13.08 -2.24 -6.39
CA PHE A 268 -11.68 -2.07 -6.78
C PHE A 268 -11.45 -2.19 -8.28
N ASP A 269 -10.37 -1.58 -8.74
CA ASP A 269 -9.91 -1.67 -10.13
C ASP A 269 -9.47 -3.10 -10.47
N SER A 270 -9.95 -3.59 -11.61
CA SER A 270 -9.72 -4.93 -12.13
C SER A 270 -9.25 -4.88 -13.60
N THR A 271 -8.39 -3.91 -13.89
CA THR A 271 -7.78 -3.65 -15.20
C THR A 271 -6.36 -4.22 -15.27
N GLU A 272 -5.86 -4.49 -16.48
CA GLU A 272 -4.46 -4.91 -16.69
C GLU A 272 -3.47 -3.98 -15.95
N PRO A 273 -2.43 -4.54 -15.31
CA PRO A 273 -2.02 -5.95 -15.31
C PRO A 273 -2.74 -6.83 -14.27
N HIS A 274 -3.67 -6.28 -13.48
CA HIS A 274 -4.29 -6.93 -12.34
C HIS A 274 -5.78 -7.21 -12.58
N ILE A 275 -6.04 -8.19 -13.43
CA ILE A 275 -7.39 -8.62 -13.79
C ILE A 275 -7.91 -9.62 -12.77
N PHE A 276 -9.03 -9.29 -12.13
CA PHE A 276 -9.83 -10.17 -11.28
C PHE A 276 -11.16 -10.51 -11.96
N ASN A 277 -11.62 -11.73 -11.74
CA ASN A 277 -12.94 -12.19 -12.14
C ASN A 277 -13.67 -12.76 -10.91
N PRO A 278 -15.01 -12.84 -10.94
CA PRO A 278 -15.77 -13.51 -9.90
C PRO A 278 -15.24 -14.90 -9.62
N GLN A 279 -15.00 -15.20 -8.34
CA GLN A 279 -14.47 -16.49 -7.92
C GLN A 279 -15.61 -17.50 -7.76
N ASP A 280 -15.39 -18.73 -8.24
CA ASP A 280 -16.35 -19.82 -8.07
C ASP A 280 -16.69 -20.05 -6.60
N GLY A 281 -17.98 -20.15 -6.29
CA GLY A 281 -18.49 -20.33 -4.93
C GLY A 281 -18.60 -19.03 -4.11
N ARG A 282 -18.22 -17.86 -4.65
CA ARG A 282 -18.32 -16.57 -3.96
C ARG A 282 -19.43 -15.69 -4.54
N LEU A 283 -20.64 -15.82 -3.97
CA LEU A 283 -21.88 -15.22 -4.50
C LEU A 283 -21.88 -13.69 -4.60
N GLY A 284 -21.11 -12.99 -3.76
CA GLY A 284 -21.11 -11.52 -3.73
C GLY A 284 -20.11 -10.86 -4.67
N ASP A 285 -19.37 -11.63 -5.48
CA ASP A 285 -18.51 -11.07 -6.51
C ASP A 285 -19.34 -10.65 -7.74
N LYS A 286 -19.17 -9.40 -8.19
CA LYS A 286 -19.79 -8.92 -9.43
C LYS A 286 -18.81 -8.06 -10.24
N ILE A 287 -18.97 -8.08 -11.56
CA ILE A 287 -18.28 -7.17 -12.45
C ILE A 287 -19.07 -5.86 -12.52
N PHE A 288 -18.38 -4.73 -12.38
CA PHE A 288 -18.91 -3.40 -12.63
C PHE A 288 -18.22 -2.81 -13.85
N ASP A 289 -18.76 -3.08 -15.03
CA ASP A 289 -18.16 -2.65 -16.29
C ASP A 289 -18.55 -1.21 -16.60
N ILE A 290 -17.56 -0.30 -16.50
CA ILE A 290 -17.69 1.09 -16.92
C ILE A 290 -17.07 1.32 -18.30
N GLY A 291 -16.28 0.36 -18.80
CA GLY A 291 -15.67 0.38 -20.12
C GLY A 291 -16.70 0.37 -21.24
N GLN A 292 -17.89 -0.19 -21.00
CA GLN A 292 -19.04 -0.12 -21.91
C GLN A 292 -19.45 1.32 -22.30
N HIS A 293 -19.08 2.32 -21.51
CA HIS A 293 -19.36 3.74 -21.79
C HIS A 293 -18.23 4.45 -22.56
N CYS A 294 -17.20 3.71 -22.98
CA CYS A 294 -16.06 4.19 -23.76
C CYS A 294 -16.05 3.54 -25.15
N ALA A 295 -16.37 4.30 -26.19
CA ALA A 295 -16.31 3.83 -27.57
C ALA A 295 -15.13 4.49 -28.29
N LEU A 296 -13.98 3.79 -28.34
CA LEU A 296 -12.80 4.30 -29.04
C LEU A 296 -13.02 4.31 -30.55
N THR A 297 -12.54 5.35 -31.23
CA THR A 297 -12.42 5.36 -32.69
C THR A 297 -11.14 4.63 -33.11
N GLU A 298 -11.03 4.25 -34.38
CA GLU A 298 -9.81 3.62 -34.91
C GLU A 298 -8.57 4.52 -34.70
N GLU A 299 -8.72 5.83 -34.87
CA GLU A 299 -7.63 6.79 -34.63
C GLU A 299 -7.23 6.84 -33.15
N ALA A 300 -8.21 6.78 -32.25
CA ALA A 300 -7.96 6.76 -30.81
C ALA A 300 -7.27 5.45 -30.39
N GLU A 301 -7.66 4.31 -30.96
CA GLU A 301 -7.00 3.03 -30.71
C GLU A 301 -5.55 3.05 -31.18
N LEU A 302 -5.27 3.53 -32.40
CA LEU A 302 -3.91 3.66 -32.93
C LEU A 302 -3.04 4.56 -32.05
N ALA A 303 -3.54 5.73 -31.66
CA ALA A 303 -2.82 6.64 -30.77
C ALA A 303 -2.51 6.00 -29.41
N ILE A 304 -3.47 5.25 -28.84
CA ILE A 304 -3.28 4.54 -27.57
C ILE A 304 -2.25 3.42 -27.71
N GLU A 305 -2.23 2.67 -28.81
CA GLU A 305 -1.27 1.58 -29.01
C GLU A 305 0.18 2.07 -29.06
N GLU A 306 0.43 3.22 -29.71
CA GLU A 306 1.76 3.86 -29.70
C GLU A 306 2.20 4.22 -28.27
N VAL A 307 1.33 4.89 -27.51
CA VAL A 307 1.61 5.28 -26.12
C VAL A 307 1.78 4.06 -25.21
N ARG A 308 0.95 3.02 -25.41
CA ARG A 308 0.99 1.77 -24.65
C ARG A 308 2.32 1.03 -24.85
N ALA A 309 2.86 1.01 -26.07
CA ALA A 309 4.16 0.41 -26.33
C ALA A 309 5.28 1.09 -25.54
N CYS A 310 5.33 2.43 -25.57
CA CYS A 310 6.30 3.22 -24.80
C CYS A 310 6.09 3.06 -23.28
N TYR A 311 4.85 3.02 -22.81
CA TYR A 311 4.53 2.79 -21.40
C TYR A 311 5.06 1.43 -20.93
N LYS A 312 4.83 0.38 -21.73
CA LYS A 312 5.30 -0.97 -21.43
C LYS A 312 6.82 -1.04 -21.35
N GLU A 313 7.53 -0.39 -22.26
CA GLU A 313 8.99 -0.29 -22.23
C GLU A 313 9.48 0.44 -20.97
N ALA A 314 8.88 1.59 -20.64
CA ALA A 314 9.24 2.34 -19.42
C ALA A 314 9.00 1.52 -18.14
N MET A 315 7.90 0.76 -18.08
CA MET A 315 7.62 -0.15 -16.95
C MET A 315 8.59 -1.33 -16.88
N GLN A 316 9.03 -1.87 -18.02
CA GLN A 316 10.05 -2.92 -18.07
C GLN A 316 11.41 -2.42 -17.58
N ASP A 317 11.82 -1.22 -17.99
CA ASP A 317 13.03 -0.57 -17.49
C ASP A 317 12.94 -0.30 -15.97
N ALA A 318 11.81 0.23 -15.51
CA ALA A 318 11.57 0.47 -14.09
C ALA A 318 11.68 -0.83 -13.28
N MET A 319 11.13 -1.93 -13.78
CA MET A 319 11.26 -3.27 -13.18
C MET A 319 12.71 -3.77 -13.19
N GLY A 320 13.45 -3.51 -14.26
CA GLY A 320 14.89 -3.82 -14.33
C GLY A 320 15.69 -3.09 -13.24
N TYR A 321 15.41 -1.79 -13.03
CA TYR A 321 16.05 -1.00 -11.99
C TYR A 321 15.56 -1.37 -10.58
N SER A 322 14.31 -1.75 -10.41
CA SER A 322 13.79 -2.20 -9.11
C SER A 322 14.48 -3.48 -8.62
N LYS A 323 14.85 -4.39 -9.52
CA LYS A 323 15.69 -5.57 -9.20
C LYS A 323 17.06 -5.17 -8.66
N ARG A 324 17.77 -4.27 -9.34
CA ARG A 324 19.09 -3.77 -8.89
C ARG A 324 18.99 -2.99 -7.58
N TYR A 325 17.92 -2.21 -7.43
CA TYR A 325 17.62 -1.51 -6.19
C TYR A 325 17.42 -2.50 -5.03
N ALA A 326 16.63 -3.56 -5.24
CA ALA A 326 16.43 -4.60 -4.23
C ALA A 326 17.74 -5.34 -3.88
N GLU A 327 18.58 -5.68 -4.87
CA GLU A 327 19.90 -6.30 -4.65
C GLU A 327 20.82 -5.43 -3.77
N ALA A 328 20.87 -4.13 -4.04
CA ALA A 328 21.65 -3.18 -3.26
C ALA A 328 21.08 -3.01 -1.83
N GLU A 329 19.75 -2.95 -1.69
CA GLU A 329 19.09 -2.88 -0.38
C GLU A 329 19.32 -4.17 0.45
N TYR A 330 19.26 -5.36 -0.17
CA TYR A 330 19.66 -6.61 0.49
C TYR A 330 21.11 -6.59 0.97
N THR A 331 22.01 -6.01 0.17
CA THR A 331 23.42 -5.88 0.55
C THR A 331 23.60 -4.98 1.76
N VAL A 332 22.94 -3.81 1.77
CA VAL A 332 22.94 -2.89 2.92
C VAL A 332 22.44 -3.60 4.18
N ARG A 333 21.29 -4.28 4.12
CA ARG A 333 20.71 -5.00 5.26
C ARG A 333 21.63 -6.09 5.78
N ARG A 334 22.19 -6.91 4.89
CA ARG A 334 23.11 -7.99 5.25
C ARG A 334 24.37 -7.47 5.94
N LEU A 335 24.93 -6.35 5.48
CA LEU A 335 26.10 -5.75 6.11
C LEU A 335 25.77 -5.28 7.53
N LEU A 336 24.64 -4.59 7.71
CA LEU A 336 24.19 -4.09 9.00
C LEU A 336 23.79 -5.21 9.98
N ASP A 337 23.18 -6.29 9.49
CA ASP A 337 22.81 -7.45 10.31
C ASP A 337 24.05 -8.08 10.98
N ASN A 338 25.21 -8.08 10.31
CA ASN A 338 26.47 -8.59 10.87
C ASN A 338 27.05 -7.70 11.98
N CYS A 339 26.55 -6.49 12.15
CA CYS A 339 26.98 -5.56 13.18
C CYS A 339 26.08 -5.59 14.42
N LEU A 340 25.00 -6.38 14.43
CA LEU A 340 24.04 -6.38 15.54
C LEU A 340 24.51 -7.22 16.73
N SER A 341 24.46 -6.61 17.91
CA SER A 341 24.59 -7.30 19.19
C SER A 341 23.29 -8.04 19.54
N ALA A 342 23.32 -9.37 19.46
CA ALA A 342 22.17 -10.21 19.76
C ALA A 342 21.72 -10.13 21.23
N SER A 343 22.63 -9.84 22.16
CA SER A 343 22.30 -9.71 23.59
C SER A 343 21.56 -8.40 23.87
N LEU A 344 22.09 -7.27 23.39
CA LEU A 344 21.44 -5.96 23.52
C LEU A 344 20.09 -5.93 22.81
N TRP A 345 19.99 -6.55 21.64
CA TRP A 345 18.72 -6.64 20.92
C TRP A 345 17.63 -7.32 21.77
N ARG A 346 17.94 -8.47 22.39
CA ARG A 346 16.96 -9.21 23.22
C ARG A 346 16.55 -8.43 24.46
N GLU A 347 17.49 -7.77 25.11
CA GLU A 347 17.20 -6.93 26.28
C GLU A 347 16.22 -5.82 25.91
N LYS A 348 16.44 -5.18 24.76
CA LYS A 348 15.66 -4.03 24.31
C LYS A 348 14.24 -4.36 23.86
N THR A 349 14.06 -5.50 23.21
CA THR A 349 12.74 -5.90 22.69
C THR A 349 11.81 -6.51 23.74
N ALA A 350 12.35 -6.92 24.90
CA ALA A 350 11.59 -7.62 25.94
C ALA A 350 10.33 -6.87 26.41
N SER A 351 10.37 -5.53 26.44
CA SER A 351 9.26 -4.71 26.93
C SER A 351 8.16 -4.44 25.89
N LEU A 352 8.32 -4.86 24.63
CA LEU A 352 7.35 -4.56 23.57
C LEU A 352 6.13 -5.50 23.55
N PHE A 353 6.24 -6.66 24.18
CA PHE A 353 5.23 -7.72 24.15
C PHE A 353 4.26 -7.62 25.34
N GLU A 354 3.35 -6.66 25.29
CA GLU A 354 2.34 -6.43 26.32
C GLU A 354 1.07 -7.28 26.07
N ARG A 355 0.64 -8.06 27.07
CA ARG A 355 -0.65 -8.78 26.98
C ARG A 355 -1.80 -7.81 27.19
N LEU A 356 -2.74 -7.79 26.23
CA LEU A 356 -3.94 -6.98 26.33
C LEU A 356 -5.14 -7.87 26.58
N THR A 357 -6.03 -7.41 27.47
CA THR A 357 -7.36 -7.99 27.61
C THR A 357 -8.26 -7.38 26.56
N LYS A 358 -8.98 -8.23 25.83
CA LYS A 358 -9.93 -7.82 24.79
C LYS A 358 -11.23 -7.32 25.38
#